data_AF-A0A957PTD3-F1
#
_entry.id   AF-A0A957PTD3-F1
#
_cell.length_a   1.000
_cell.length_b   1.000
_cell.length_c   1.000
_cell.angle_alpha   90.00
_cell.angle_beta   90.00
_cell.angle_gamma   90.00
#
_symmetry.space_group_name_H-M   'P 1'
#
loop_
_entity.id
_entity.type
_entity.pdbx_description
1 polymer ?
#
loop_
_entity_poly.entity_id
_entity_poly.type
_entity_poly.pdbx_seq_one_letter_code
_entity_poly.pdbx_strand_id
1 'polypeptide(L)'
;MTSFIHLFQKPSVTDKLKFFTNLFEASEVNADIALALLKVIHKELGNEQTRDRAAYKRYAETIEALRFHESEMLQQVVETWNKGRAQDPEWLANGIIK
;
A
#
# COMPACT_ATOMS: atom_id res chain seq x y z
N MET A 1 -18.09 -24.98 16.42
CA MET A 1 -18.02 -24.94 14.95
C MET A 1 -17.51 -23.58 14.53
N THR A 2 -16.22 -23.45 14.28
CA THR A 2 -15.65 -22.25 13.66
C THR A 2 -16.05 -22.25 12.19
N SER A 3 -16.90 -21.30 11.80
CA SER A 3 -17.37 -21.16 10.42
C SER A 3 -16.20 -20.81 9.50
N PHE A 4 -16.02 -21.56 8.41
CA PHE A 4 -15.00 -21.36 7.37
C PHE A 4 -15.00 -19.93 6.77
N ILE A 5 -16.09 -19.19 6.96
CA ILE A 5 -16.25 -17.81 6.50
C ILE A 5 -15.20 -16.86 7.11
N HIS A 6 -14.70 -17.16 8.32
CA HIS A 6 -13.66 -16.35 8.97
C HIS A 6 -12.28 -16.47 8.31
N LEU A 7 -12.02 -17.51 7.52
CA LEU A 7 -10.71 -17.76 6.89
C LEU A 7 -10.47 -16.90 5.63
N PHE A 8 -11.53 -16.37 5.02
CA PHE A 8 -11.46 -15.59 3.78
C PHE A 8 -11.93 -14.14 3.96
N GLN A 9 -11.88 -13.62 5.19
CA GLN A 9 -12.19 -12.21 5.41
C GLN A 9 -11.15 -11.33 4.72
N LYS A 10 -11.62 -10.29 4.03
CA LYS A 10 -10.74 -9.29 3.45
C LYS A 10 -9.94 -8.64 4.59
N PRO A 11 -8.60 -8.68 4.58
CA PRO A 11 -7.81 -8.09 5.65
C PRO A 11 -8.10 -6.59 5.73
N SER A 12 -8.09 -6.03 6.94
CA SER A 12 -8.21 -4.60 7.13
C SER A 12 -6.95 -3.87 6.64
N VAL A 13 -6.97 -2.53 6.61
CA VAL A 13 -5.75 -1.74 6.32
C VAL A 13 -4.71 -1.98 7.42
N THR A 14 -5.14 -2.07 8.68
CA THR A 14 -4.28 -2.34 9.83
C THR A 14 -3.58 -3.69 9.71
N ASP A 15 -4.28 -4.74 9.26
CA ASP A 15 -3.69 -6.06 9.07
C ASP A 15 -2.63 -6.04 7.96
N LYS A 16 -2.88 -5.32 6.87
CA LYS A 16 -1.90 -5.16 5.77
C LYS A 16 -0.67 -4.38 6.21
N LEU A 17 -0.84 -3.31 6.98
CA LEU A 17 0.27 -2.56 7.56
C LEU A 17 1.11 -3.46 8.48
N LYS A 18 0.46 -4.21 9.38
CA LYS A 18 1.15 -5.15 10.26
C LYS A 18 1.91 -6.22 9.47
N PHE A 19 1.30 -6.77 8.42
CA PHE A 19 1.95 -7.73 7.55
C PHE A 19 3.18 -7.13 6.86
N PHE A 20 3.07 -5.91 6.33
CA PHE A 20 4.19 -5.21 5.73
C PHE A 20 5.33 -4.99 6.74
N THR A 21 5.03 -4.50 7.94
CA THR A 21 6.03 -4.29 9.00
C THR A 21 6.73 -5.59 9.37
N ASN A 22 6.00 -6.70 9.51
CA ASN A 22 6.61 -8.00 9.82
C ASN A 22 7.60 -8.45 8.73
N LEU A 23 7.22 -8.31 7.45
CA LEU A 23 8.14 -8.63 6.35
C LEU A 23 9.36 -7.72 6.36
N PHE A 24 9.16 -6.43 6.66
CA PHE A 24 10.22 -5.44 6.70
C PHE A 24 11.22 -5.74 7.81
N GLU A 25 10.74 -6.05 9.01
CA GLU A 25 11.57 -6.47 10.14
C GLU A 25 12.31 -7.79 9.90
N ALA A 26 11.72 -8.70 9.11
CA ALA A 26 12.36 -9.94 8.67
C ALA A 26 13.34 -9.77 7.49
N SER A 27 13.50 -8.56 6.96
CA SER A 27 14.26 -8.28 5.73
C SER A 27 13.79 -9.10 4.51
N GLU A 28 12.50 -9.47 4.48
CA GLU A 28 11.87 -10.22 3.39
C GLU A 28 11.13 -9.32 2.38
N VAL A 29 11.29 -8.00 2.51
CA VAL A 29 10.72 -7.00 1.60
C VAL A 29 11.74 -6.61 0.55
N ASN A 30 11.35 -6.71 -0.71
CA ASN A 30 12.04 -6.07 -1.83
C ASN A 30 11.17 -4.94 -2.42
N ALA A 31 11.74 -4.18 -3.36
CA ALA A 31 11.08 -3.02 -3.96
C ALA A 31 9.73 -3.34 -4.62
N ASP A 32 9.60 -4.50 -5.28
CA ASP A 32 8.35 -4.89 -5.96
C ASP A 32 7.25 -5.23 -4.97
N ILE A 33 7.58 -5.99 -3.91
CA ILE A 33 6.67 -6.33 -2.81
C ILE A 33 6.25 -5.04 -2.09
N ALA A 34 7.20 -4.16 -1.78
CA ALA A 34 6.91 -2.88 -1.15
C ALA A 34 5.99 -2.01 -2.00
N LEU A 35 6.28 -1.88 -3.29
CA LEU A 35 5.45 -1.12 -4.22
C LEU A 35 4.01 -1.67 -4.27
N ALA A 36 3.85 -2.99 -4.40
CA ALA A 36 2.55 -3.62 -4.50
C ALA A 36 1.71 -3.40 -3.23
N LEU A 37 2.29 -3.67 -2.06
CA LEU A 37 1.59 -3.53 -0.77
C LEU A 37 1.27 -2.07 -0.44
N LEU A 38 2.23 -1.15 -0.61
CA LEU A 38 2.02 0.27 -0.34
C LEU A 38 0.98 0.88 -1.27
N LYS A 39 0.91 0.45 -2.55
CA LYS A 39 -0.16 0.87 -3.47
C LYS A 39 -1.55 0.48 -2.97
N VAL A 40 -1.72 -0.77 -2.55
CA VAL A 40 -2.99 -1.26 -2.02
C VAL A 40 -3.37 -0.51 -0.76
N ILE A 41 -2.44 -0.36 0.19
CA ILE A 41 -2.67 0.34 1.45
C ILE A 41 -3.03 1.81 1.21
N HIS A 42 -2.29 2.51 0.36
CA HIS A 42 -2.54 3.92 0.03
C HIS A 42 -3.90 4.12 -0.64
N LYS A 43 -4.28 3.25 -1.59
CA LYS A 43 -5.58 3.30 -2.25
C LYS A 43 -6.71 3.08 -1.25
N GLU A 44 -6.56 2.12 -0.35
CA GLU A 44 -7.58 1.87 0.68
C GLU A 44 -7.65 2.99 1.72
N LEU A 45 -6.55 3.65 2.09
CA LEU A 45 -6.56 4.83 2.97
C LEU A 45 -7.17 6.07 2.31
N GLY A 46 -7.06 6.20 0.98
CA GLY A 46 -7.62 7.31 0.22
C GLY A 46 -9.14 7.25 0.03
N ASN A 47 -9.77 6.10 0.29
CA ASN A 47 -11.23 5.96 0.23
C ASN A 47 -11.90 6.61 1.44
N GLU A 48 -12.99 7.34 1.23
CA GLU A 48 -13.64 8.12 2.31
C GLU A 48 -14.25 7.27 3.44
N GLN A 49 -14.50 5.98 3.19
CA GLN A 49 -15.05 5.03 4.16
C GLN A 49 -14.03 4.60 5.23
N THR A 50 -12.74 4.85 5.00
CA THR A 50 -11.61 4.34 5.80
C THR A 50 -10.80 5.48 6.42
N ARG A 51 -11.44 6.61 6.78
CA ARG A 51 -10.85 7.75 7.52
C ARG A 51 -10.42 7.40 8.96
N ASP A 52 -9.78 6.25 9.15
CA ASP A 52 -9.10 5.86 10.35
C ASP A 52 -7.76 6.62 10.44
N ARG A 53 -7.76 7.68 11.24
CA ARG A 53 -6.57 8.51 11.50
C ARG A 53 -5.41 7.70 12.08
N ALA A 54 -5.69 6.66 12.86
CA ALA A 54 -4.64 5.82 13.44
C ALA A 54 -3.96 4.96 12.37
N ALA A 55 -4.74 4.40 11.44
CA ALA A 55 -4.20 3.66 10.29
C ALA A 55 -3.35 4.57 9.39
N TYR A 56 -3.80 5.81 9.12
CA TYR A 56 -3.02 6.77 8.34
C TYR A 56 -1.71 7.17 9.04
N LYS A 57 -1.73 7.39 10.37
CA LYS A 57 -0.53 7.67 11.16
C LYS A 57 0.49 6.54 11.04
N ARG A 58 0.05 5.29 11.22
CA ARG A 58 0.93 4.10 11.09
C ARG A 58 1.50 3.95 9.69
N TYR A 59 0.72 4.26 8.66
CA TYR A 59 1.21 4.29 7.28
C TYR A 59 2.32 5.34 7.12
N ALA A 60 2.14 6.55 7.64
CA ALA A 60 3.18 7.58 7.59
C ALA A 60 4.47 7.16 8.33
N GLU A 61 4.34 6.57 9.53
CA GLU A 61 5.47 6.03 10.30
C GLU A 61 6.20 4.91 9.52
N THR A 62 5.47 4.09 8.77
CA THR A 62 6.04 3.02 7.93
C THR A 62 6.85 3.59 6.77
N ILE A 63 6.34 4.63 6.10
CA ILE A 63 7.08 5.33 5.03
C ILE A 63 8.33 6.02 5.59
N GLU A 64 8.23 6.59 6.79
CA GLU A 64 9.37 7.19 7.47
C GLU A 64 10.44 6.17 7.82
N ALA A 65 10.07 5.00 8.35
CA ALA A 65 11.00 3.91 8.61
C ALA A 65 11.73 3.44 7.33
N LEU A 66 10.99 3.27 6.23
CA LEU A 66 11.58 2.95 4.92
C LEU A 66 12.59 4.02 4.48
N ARG A 67 12.28 5.30 4.70
CA ARG A 67 13.18 6.40 4.33
C ARG A 67 14.50 6.34 5.09
N PHE A 68 14.48 5.96 6.36
CA PHE A 68 15.68 5.92 7.20
C PHE A 68 16.51 4.65 7.02
N HIS A 69 15.86 3.50 6.86
CA HIS A 69 16.54 2.20 6.86
C HIS A 69 16.79 1.66 5.45
N GLU A 70 15.90 1.95 4.49
CA GLU A 70 15.90 1.36 3.14
C GLU A 70 15.65 2.45 2.08
N SER A 71 16.45 3.52 2.14
CA SER A 71 16.26 4.73 1.33
C SER A 71 16.33 4.47 -0.17
N GLU A 72 17.22 3.59 -0.63
CA GLU A 72 17.35 3.19 -2.03
C GLU A 72 16.09 2.45 -2.52
N MET A 73 15.58 1.50 -1.72
CA MET A 73 14.35 0.79 -2.04
C MET A 73 13.17 1.76 -2.09
N LEU A 74 13.06 2.69 -1.12
CA LEU A 74 12.01 3.70 -1.13
C LEU A 74 12.09 4.58 -2.39
N GLN A 75 13.29 4.97 -2.82
CA GLN A 75 13.48 5.72 -4.05
C GLN A 75 12.99 4.93 -5.27
N GLN A 76 13.36 3.65 -5.40
CA GLN A 76 12.89 2.79 -6.48
C GLN A 76 11.36 2.65 -6.49
N VAL A 77 10.74 2.48 -5.32
CA VAL A 77 9.28 2.42 -5.16
C VAL A 77 8.63 3.71 -5.65
N VAL A 78 9.13 4.88 -5.20
CA VAL A 78 8.57 6.18 -5.58
C VAL A 78 8.73 6.45 -7.07
N GLU A 79 9.91 6.19 -7.64
CA GLU A 79 10.15 6.36 -9.07
C GLU A 79 9.24 5.47 -9.91
N THR A 80 9.10 4.20 -9.55
CA THR A 80 8.25 3.24 -10.26
C THR A 80 6.78 3.60 -10.13
N TRP A 81 6.35 4.08 -8.97
CA TRP A 81 5.01 4.59 -8.77
C TRP A 81 4.73 5.79 -9.69
N ASN A 82 5.62 6.79 -9.70
CA ASN A 82 5.45 8.00 -10.49
C ASN A 82 5.44 7.71 -12.01
N LYS A 83 6.30 6.80 -12.47
CA LYS A 83 6.30 6.32 -13.87
C LYS A 83 4.97 5.66 -14.25
N GLY A 84 4.37 4.90 -13.32
CA GLY A 84 3.05 4.29 -13.53
C GLY A 84 1.92 5.32 -13.62
N ARG A 85 1.95 6.39 -12.82
CA ARG A 85 0.96 7.49 -12.91
C ARG A 85 1.08 8.28 -14.21
N ALA A 86 2.29 8.45 -14.74
CA ALA A 86 2.51 9.11 -16.01
C ALA A 86 2.02 8.29 -17.22
N GLN A 87 1.79 6.98 -17.03
CA GLN A 87 1.29 6.06 -18.06
C GLN A 87 -0.20 5.74 -17.94
N ASP A 88 -0.88 6.16 -16.86
CA ASP A 88 -2.34 6.08 -16.76
C ASP A 88 -2.91 7.16 -17.68
N PRO A 89 -3.42 6.82 -18.87
CA PRO A 89 -3.78 7.83 -19.84
C PRO A 89 -5.05 8.56 -19.37
N GLU A 90 -5.02 9.88 -19.44
CA GLU A 90 -6.12 10.80 -19.12
C GLU A 90 -7.46 10.47 -19.82
N TRP A 91 -7.45 9.62 -20.87
CA TRP A 91 -8.65 9.17 -21.56
C TRP A 91 -9.49 8.14 -20.79
N LEU A 92 -8.93 7.44 -19.78
CA LEU A 92 -9.72 6.59 -18.87
C LEU A 92 -10.51 7.41 -17.83
N ALA A 93 -10.04 8.63 -17.50
CA ALA A 93 -10.71 9.50 -16.54
C ALA A 93 -11.94 10.22 -17.11
N ASN A 94 -12.04 10.36 -18.45
CA ASN A 94 -13.06 11.17 -19.10
C ASN A 94 -14.25 10.39 -19.67
N GLY A 95 -14.38 9.08 -19.44
CA GLY A 95 -15.63 8.35 -19.67
C GLY A 95 -16.29 8.53 -21.05
N ILE A 96 -15.52 8.88 -22.10
CA ILE A 96 -16.07 9.03 -23.45
C ILE A 96 -15.94 7.67 -24.14
N ILE A 97 -16.99 6.86 -24.02
CA ILE A 97 -17.23 5.77 -24.95
C ILE A 97 -18.00 6.39 -26.12
N LYS A 98 -17.42 6.36 -27.33
CA LYS A 98 -18.15 6.58 -28.58
C LYS A 98 -18.78 5.28 -29.05
#